data_AF-A0A820SYB9-F1
#
_entry.id   AF-A0A820SYB9-F1
#
_cell.length_a   1.000
_cell.length_b   1.000
_cell.length_c   1.000
_cell.angle_alpha   90.00
_cell.angle_beta   90.00
_cell.angle_gamma   90.00
#
_symmetry.space_group_name_H-M   'P 1'
#
loop_
_entity.id
_entity.type
_entity.pdbx_description
1 polymer ?
#
loop_
_entity_poly.entity_id
_entity_poly.type
_entity_poly.pdbx_seq_one_letter_code
_entity_poly.pdbx_strand_id
1 'polypeptide(L)'
;MARVNALFDTDDDEDTNNLRYFDIPYAANNDKQSLSIILNSPLLLIEEAIKPLVHLIDDIATKVYIIKQQLTADDTSDLTLNELGAIHLYISEGSPHTKCIYFLLNEAIRHGFSEELQIWHPYLNLLLTALGKLPSIGHHCTVYRGVRSCDLSDEYKDDGIYTWWTFGSCLQSLDQMKLPTFLGKQGVRTIFKIDCYSGKRLPLSEDDEVILMPGFHFQVIGKLRSLDDLNTIYVREIPPSSTEIMPPVQIVKTVEAHQESLPLVVKTKEQRKSTKLRKSFKNTAHQVIKMSKVVQVCSDHILELSGKKLLIDDLKHSLNERLTQEITILNLSKTNLTKEKVKVVAEILRTNLTLIELNLSYNPFGNAGCLLIAQALHGNKHLITLNLYNTKLSCDAGQYLAEMLSLNHHLRSLHLGVNSLGNLGVKYLLYGNIELHHLNLCCNKIDQDGCQYLADLLEKNQTLTQLDVGGNPIRDKGIKIICQSLMINKTLIDLHVWYCQISNLETICNLLKSHSTLTQLDLEGNQITDEHADVLLSVAEINKTLEKLNISDNKISDNFKKTFQQPATLRLSIIL
;
A
#
# COMPACT_ATOMS: atom_id res chain seq x y z
N MET A 1 20.21 21.92 24.97
CA MET A 1 19.65 21.23 26.16
C MET A 1 18.22 21.70 26.41
N ALA A 2 17.94 22.87 27.00
CA ALA A 2 16.56 23.31 27.28
C ALA A 2 15.72 23.63 26.02
N ARG A 3 16.32 24.20 24.97
CA ARG A 3 15.62 24.50 23.69
C ARG A 3 15.30 23.27 22.85
N VAL A 4 16.23 22.32 22.76
CA VAL A 4 16.03 21.02 22.08
C VAL A 4 14.90 20.26 22.76
N ASN A 5 14.89 20.19 24.10
CA ASN A 5 13.81 19.52 24.84
C ASN A 5 12.47 20.28 24.76
N ALA A 6 12.48 21.62 24.70
CA ALA A 6 11.27 22.45 24.61
C ALA A 6 10.60 22.44 23.23
N LEU A 7 11.31 22.05 22.16
CA LEU A 7 10.73 21.87 20.82
C LEU A 7 9.88 20.58 20.71
N PHE A 8 9.84 19.73 21.75
CA PHE A 8 9.02 18.52 21.83
C PHE A 8 7.73 18.69 22.65
N ASP A 9 7.54 19.84 23.30
CA ASP A 9 6.49 20.07 24.32
C ASP A 9 5.32 20.95 23.80
N THR A 10 5.25 21.19 22.50
CA THR A 10 4.17 21.98 21.88
C THR A 10 3.08 21.07 21.32
N ASP A 11 1.92 21.05 21.97
CA ASP A 11 0.65 20.42 21.57
C ASP A 11 0.04 21.00 20.26
N ASP A 12 0.83 21.66 19.42
CA ASP A 12 0.35 22.24 18.16
C ASP A 12 0.36 21.18 17.05
N ASP A 13 -0.81 20.60 16.82
CA ASP A 13 -1.18 19.65 15.74
C ASP A 13 -0.88 20.13 14.31
N GLU A 14 -0.37 21.36 14.11
CA GLU A 14 -0.15 21.96 12.79
C GLU A 14 1.26 21.75 12.20
N ASP A 15 2.26 21.26 12.96
CA ASP A 15 3.63 21.16 12.46
C ASP A 15 4.28 19.77 12.62
N THR A 16 3.68 18.78 11.96
CA THR A 16 4.25 17.43 11.75
C THR A 16 5.62 17.43 11.02
N ASN A 17 6.16 18.59 10.63
CA ASN A 17 7.45 18.74 9.96
C ASN A 17 8.68 18.69 10.90
N ASN A 18 8.50 18.70 12.22
CA ASN A 18 9.59 18.65 13.20
C ASN A 18 10.01 17.22 13.61
N LEU A 19 9.59 16.18 12.87
CA LEU A 19 9.92 14.77 13.14
C LEU A 19 11.32 14.34 12.62
N ARG A 20 12.36 15.19 12.69
CA ARG A 20 13.73 14.82 12.27
C ARG A 20 14.85 15.21 13.23
N TYR A 21 14.50 15.70 14.42
CA TYR A 21 15.48 15.99 15.47
C TYR A 21 15.85 14.74 16.28
N PHE A 22 15.09 13.65 16.17
CA PHE A 22 15.30 12.46 16.98
C PHE A 22 16.35 11.49 16.40
N ASP A 23 17.04 11.81 15.30
CA ASP A 23 18.14 10.96 14.82
C ASP A 23 19.46 11.70 14.55
N ILE A 24 19.64 12.92 15.08
CA ILE A 24 20.89 13.71 15.01
C ILE A 24 21.78 13.57 16.27
N PRO A 25 23.10 13.80 16.17
CA PRO A 25 24.04 13.53 17.27
C PRO A 25 23.89 14.56 18.38
N TYR A 26 24.13 14.22 19.63
CA TYR A 26 24.06 15.19 20.73
C TYR A 26 25.28 15.08 21.64
N ALA A 27 25.46 16.07 22.53
CA ALA A 27 26.65 16.17 23.36
C ALA A 27 26.84 14.87 24.17
N ALA A 28 28.06 14.33 24.16
CA ALA A 28 28.36 13.07 24.82
C ALA A 28 28.04 13.16 26.32
N ASN A 29 27.00 12.45 26.76
CA ASN A 29 26.85 12.10 28.17
C ASN A 29 27.57 10.76 28.36
N ASN A 30 28.61 10.78 29.20
CA ASN A 30 29.48 9.63 29.48
C ASN A 30 28.79 8.47 30.23
N ASP A 31 27.49 8.58 30.52
CA ASP A 31 26.76 7.65 31.41
C ASP A 31 25.86 6.63 30.69
N LYS A 32 25.88 6.58 29.34
CA LYS A 32 25.12 5.54 28.63
C LYS A 32 25.96 4.26 28.53
N GLN A 33 25.44 3.18 29.14
CA GLN A 33 26.02 1.84 29.03
C GLN A 33 26.18 1.43 27.55
N SER A 34 27.06 0.46 27.29
CA SER A 34 27.34 0.00 25.93
C SER A 34 26.19 -0.83 25.35
N LEU A 35 25.70 -0.48 24.15
CA LEU A 35 24.76 -1.32 23.38
C LEU A 35 25.32 -2.73 23.09
N SER A 36 26.64 -2.94 23.21
CA SER A 36 27.25 -4.27 23.11
C SER A 36 26.68 -5.29 24.09
N ILE A 37 26.13 -4.87 25.23
CA ILE A 37 25.53 -5.79 26.20
C ILE A 37 24.34 -6.54 25.58
N ILE A 38 23.60 -5.88 24.68
CA ILE A 38 22.43 -6.46 23.99
C ILE A 38 22.86 -7.61 23.06
N LEU A 39 24.04 -7.49 22.42
CA LEU A 39 24.60 -8.47 21.50
C LEU A 39 25.02 -9.79 22.17
N ASN A 40 25.07 -9.84 23.50
CA ASN A 40 25.37 -11.08 24.25
C ASN A 40 24.13 -11.98 24.42
N SER A 41 22.95 -11.52 24.00
CA SER A 41 21.70 -12.28 24.09
C SER A 41 21.52 -13.22 22.88
N PRO A 42 20.82 -14.36 23.02
CA PRO A 42 20.55 -15.24 21.90
C PRO A 42 19.74 -14.53 20.81
N LEU A 43 20.06 -14.82 19.53
CA LEU A 43 19.28 -14.34 18.40
C LEU A 43 17.96 -15.09 18.32
N LEU A 44 16.87 -14.34 18.19
CA LEU A 44 15.52 -14.88 18.03
C LEU A 44 15.08 -14.79 16.58
N LEU A 45 14.08 -15.62 16.23
CA LEU A 45 13.32 -15.43 15.00
C LEU A 45 12.61 -14.08 15.05
N ILE A 46 12.37 -13.47 13.90
CA ILE A 46 11.78 -12.12 13.85
C ILE A 46 10.40 -12.08 14.52
N GLU A 47 9.60 -13.13 14.42
CA GLU A 47 8.29 -13.22 15.08
C GLU A 47 8.38 -13.24 16.61
N GLU A 48 9.44 -13.84 17.14
CA GLU A 48 9.70 -13.89 18.58
C GLU A 48 10.30 -12.56 19.06
N ALA A 49 11.18 -11.96 18.25
CA ALA A 49 11.84 -10.70 18.55
C ALA A 49 10.86 -9.53 18.65
N ILE A 50 9.75 -9.55 17.90
CA ILE A 50 8.73 -8.48 17.92
C ILE A 50 7.66 -8.66 19.02
N LYS A 51 7.58 -9.81 19.71
CA LYS A 51 6.49 -10.07 20.69
C LYS A 51 6.32 -8.96 21.73
N PRO A 52 7.38 -8.41 22.34
CA PRO A 52 7.24 -7.32 23.30
C PRO A 52 6.69 -6.02 22.69
N LEU A 53 6.79 -5.86 21.37
CA LEU A 53 6.43 -4.65 20.64
C LEU A 53 4.97 -4.65 20.14
N VAL A 54 4.26 -5.78 20.21
CA VAL A 54 2.89 -5.93 19.69
C VAL A 54 1.89 -4.96 20.35
N HIS A 55 2.12 -4.59 21.61
CA HIS A 55 1.29 -3.61 22.31
C HIS A 55 1.63 -2.16 21.98
N LEU A 56 2.83 -1.92 21.45
CA LEU A 56 3.33 -0.60 21.13
C LEU A 56 3.05 -0.24 19.66
N ILE A 57 3.04 -1.24 18.78
CA ILE A 57 2.95 -1.05 17.33
C ILE A 57 1.85 -1.93 16.77
N ASP A 58 0.76 -1.25 16.40
CA ASP A 58 -0.38 -1.86 15.73
C ASP A 58 0.09 -2.60 14.46
N ASP A 59 -0.45 -3.80 14.23
CA ASP A 59 -0.18 -4.63 13.05
C ASP A 59 1.29 -5.08 12.83
N ILE A 60 2.19 -4.93 13.81
CA ILE A 60 3.61 -5.34 13.64
C ILE A 60 3.78 -6.81 13.24
N ALA A 61 2.95 -7.71 13.78
CA ALA A 61 2.94 -9.12 13.41
C ALA A 61 2.50 -9.34 11.96
N THR A 62 1.51 -8.57 11.49
CA THR A 62 1.04 -8.59 10.10
C THR A 62 2.14 -8.09 9.17
N LYS A 63 2.86 -7.02 9.54
CA LYS A 63 4.01 -6.52 8.77
C LYS A 63 5.12 -7.56 8.64
N VAL A 64 5.49 -8.22 9.74
CA VAL A 64 6.48 -9.30 9.72
C VAL A 64 6.05 -10.46 8.84
N TYR A 65 4.77 -10.85 8.91
CA TYR A 65 4.22 -11.87 8.02
C TYR A 65 4.36 -11.47 6.55
N ILE A 66 3.97 -10.24 6.17
CA ILE A 66 4.09 -9.74 4.79
C ILE A 66 5.53 -9.76 4.32
N ILE A 67 6.45 -9.23 5.13
CA ILE A 67 7.89 -9.19 4.82
C ILE A 67 8.40 -10.60 4.53
N LYS A 68 8.06 -11.59 5.35
CA LYS A 68 8.49 -12.97 5.14
C LYS A 68 7.95 -13.60 3.85
N GLN A 69 6.77 -13.20 3.38
CA GLN A 69 6.21 -13.69 2.13
C GLN A 69 6.85 -13.05 0.90
N GLN A 70 7.38 -11.83 1.05
CA GLN A 70 8.07 -11.11 -0.02
C GLN A 70 9.54 -11.50 -0.12
N LEU A 71 10.15 -11.93 0.99
CA LEU A 71 11.53 -12.35 1.04
C LEU A 71 11.72 -13.75 0.47
N THR A 72 12.46 -13.82 -0.64
CA THR A 72 13.02 -15.07 -1.15
C THR A 72 14.47 -15.19 -0.67
N ALA A 73 14.92 -16.41 -0.35
CA ALA A 73 16.34 -16.65 -0.12
C ALA A 73 17.11 -16.24 -1.38
N ASP A 74 17.92 -15.18 -1.27
CA ASP A 74 18.91 -14.83 -2.28
C ASP A 74 20.23 -15.47 -1.84
N ASP A 75 20.78 -16.34 -2.66
CA ASP A 75 22.05 -17.04 -2.41
C ASP A 75 23.26 -16.09 -2.29
N THR A 76 23.07 -14.77 -2.51
CA THR A 76 24.14 -13.77 -2.53
C THR A 76 24.25 -12.89 -1.27
N SER A 77 23.32 -12.98 -0.31
CA SER A 77 23.40 -12.21 0.95
C SER A 77 23.80 -13.09 2.13
N ASP A 78 24.82 -12.70 2.90
CA ASP A 78 25.22 -13.35 4.18
C ASP A 78 24.16 -13.21 5.31
N LEU A 79 22.99 -12.64 4.99
CA LEU A 79 21.88 -12.40 5.88
C LEU A 79 20.89 -13.58 5.84
N THR A 80 20.46 -14.03 7.02
CA THR A 80 19.31 -14.91 7.15
C THR A 80 18.01 -14.16 6.82
N LEU A 81 16.94 -14.89 6.50
CA LEU A 81 15.62 -14.29 6.27
C LEU A 81 15.11 -13.46 7.46
N ASN A 82 15.46 -13.84 8.69
CA ASN A 82 15.09 -13.09 9.89
C ASN A 82 15.84 -11.76 9.99
N GLU A 83 17.14 -11.77 9.68
CA GLU A 83 17.99 -10.58 9.69
C GLU A 83 17.59 -9.60 8.59
N LEU A 84 17.36 -10.12 7.37
CA LEU A 84 16.85 -9.34 6.26
C LEU A 84 15.45 -8.79 6.57
N GLY A 85 14.59 -9.62 7.17
CA GLY A 85 13.27 -9.21 7.63
C GLY A 85 13.32 -8.10 8.68
N ALA A 86 14.29 -8.13 9.59
CA ALA A 86 14.44 -7.10 10.61
C ALA A 86 14.83 -5.76 9.98
N ILE A 87 15.71 -5.76 8.98
CA ILE A 87 16.06 -4.56 8.20
C ILE A 87 14.84 -4.02 7.46
N HIS A 88 14.09 -4.88 6.74
CA HIS A 88 12.85 -4.50 6.06
C HIS A 88 11.82 -3.90 7.00
N LEU A 89 11.66 -4.50 8.17
CA LEU A 89 10.71 -4.04 9.17
C LEU A 89 11.12 -2.66 9.71
N TYR A 90 12.42 -2.42 9.89
CA TYR A 90 12.96 -1.14 10.36
C TYR A 90 12.71 0.00 9.37
N ILE A 91 12.90 -0.24 8.07
CA ILE A 91 12.66 0.75 7.00
C ILE A 91 11.19 0.83 6.55
N SER A 92 10.31 0.00 7.09
CA SER A 92 8.90 0.01 6.70
C SER A 92 8.23 1.31 7.12
N GLU A 93 7.48 1.91 6.18
CA GLU A 93 6.66 3.08 6.48
C GLU A 93 5.53 2.70 7.47
N GLY A 94 5.14 3.66 8.31
CA GLY A 94 4.04 3.52 9.25
C GLY A 94 3.23 4.81 9.33
N SER A 95 1.92 4.66 9.48
CA SER A 95 0.97 5.75 9.64
C SER A 95 0.21 5.55 10.97
N PRO A 96 0.16 6.56 11.86
CA PRO A 96 0.91 7.81 11.82
C PRO A 96 2.42 7.55 11.95
N HIS A 97 3.26 8.46 11.41
CA HIS A 97 4.73 8.32 11.46
C HIS A 97 5.29 8.19 12.89
N THR A 98 4.59 8.74 13.89
CA THR A 98 4.92 8.63 15.31
C THR A 98 4.74 7.22 15.89
N LYS A 99 4.11 6.30 15.15
CA LYS A 99 3.94 4.89 15.53
C LYS A 99 4.78 3.92 14.70
N CYS A 100 5.67 4.40 13.84
CA CYS A 100 6.54 3.52 13.07
C CYS A 100 7.76 3.05 13.90
N ILE A 101 8.33 1.90 13.54
CA ILE A 101 9.48 1.31 14.24
C ILE A 101 10.68 2.25 14.24
N TYR A 102 10.96 2.88 13.10
CA TYR A 102 12.05 3.84 12.97
C TYR A 102 11.94 4.98 14.00
N PHE A 103 10.74 5.52 14.21
CA PHE A 103 10.50 6.60 15.17
C PHE A 103 10.65 6.11 16.61
N LEU A 104 9.85 5.12 17.00
CA LEU A 104 9.75 4.67 18.38
C LEU A 104 11.05 4.03 18.90
N LEU A 105 11.78 3.30 18.05
CA LEU A 105 13.07 2.72 18.44
C LEU A 105 14.12 3.80 18.66
N ASN A 106 14.21 4.78 17.75
CA ASN A 106 15.15 5.89 17.91
C ASN A 106 14.81 6.76 19.12
N GLU A 107 13.53 6.96 19.42
CA GLU A 107 13.06 7.60 20.64
C GLU A 107 13.48 6.83 21.89
N ALA A 108 13.26 5.51 21.95
CA ALA A 108 13.67 4.68 23.09
C ALA A 108 15.19 4.74 23.32
N ILE A 109 16.01 4.68 22.27
CA ILE A 109 17.47 4.75 22.40
C ILE A 109 17.94 6.13 22.92
N ARG A 110 17.23 7.21 22.57
CA ARG A 110 17.53 8.55 23.08
C ARG A 110 17.34 8.68 24.58
N HIS A 111 16.36 8.00 25.15
CA HIS A 111 16.14 7.99 26.60
C HIS A 111 17.19 7.14 27.35
N GLY A 112 18.07 6.45 26.64
CA GLY A 112 19.16 5.65 27.22
C GLY A 112 18.73 4.23 27.57
N PHE A 113 19.45 3.57 28.48
CA PHE A 113 19.06 2.24 28.99
C PHE A 113 17.91 2.36 29.99
N SER A 114 16.76 2.84 29.51
CA SER A 114 15.50 2.87 30.26
C SER A 114 14.81 1.50 30.22
N GLU A 115 13.81 1.30 31.08
CA GLU A 115 12.90 0.13 30.98
C GLU A 115 12.22 0.07 29.59
N GLU A 116 12.00 1.22 28.95
CA GLU A 116 11.47 1.32 27.60
C GLU A 116 12.43 0.73 26.56
N LEU A 117 13.75 0.86 26.71
CA LEU A 117 14.68 0.22 25.78
C LEU A 117 14.70 -1.31 25.95
N GLN A 118 14.39 -1.82 27.14
CA GLN A 118 14.41 -3.27 27.43
C GLN A 118 13.40 -4.05 26.59
N ILE A 119 12.22 -3.50 26.32
CA ILE A 119 11.22 -4.14 25.43
C ILE A 119 11.74 -4.26 23.99
N TRP A 120 12.66 -3.39 23.57
CA TRP A 120 13.28 -3.43 22.25
C TRP A 120 14.46 -4.40 22.16
N HIS A 121 15.04 -4.85 23.28
CA HIS A 121 16.27 -5.66 23.27
C HIS A 121 16.24 -6.85 22.30
N PRO A 122 15.17 -7.66 22.23
CA PRO A 122 15.15 -8.81 21.32
C PRO A 122 15.21 -8.40 19.84
N TYR A 123 14.43 -7.39 19.45
CA TYR A 123 14.41 -6.86 18.09
C TYR A 123 15.70 -6.10 17.76
N LEU A 124 16.20 -5.28 18.69
CA LEU A 124 17.42 -4.50 18.53
C LEU A 124 18.65 -5.39 18.38
N ASN A 125 18.72 -6.52 19.10
CA ASN A 125 19.78 -7.51 18.92
C ASN A 125 19.79 -8.07 17.48
N LEU A 126 18.61 -8.46 16.97
CA LEU A 126 18.45 -8.99 15.61
C LEU A 126 18.82 -7.94 14.56
N LEU A 127 18.37 -6.69 14.73
CA LEU A 127 18.66 -5.58 13.82
C LEU A 127 20.15 -5.21 13.81
N LEU A 128 20.78 -5.06 14.98
CA LEU A 128 22.21 -4.73 15.08
C LEU A 128 23.08 -5.84 14.48
N THR A 129 22.71 -7.11 14.68
CA THR A 129 23.41 -8.25 14.09
C THR A 129 23.29 -8.23 12.56
N ALA A 130 22.08 -8.01 12.04
CA ALA A 130 21.84 -7.91 10.60
C ALA A 130 22.66 -6.78 9.96
N LEU A 131 22.61 -5.57 10.53
CA LEU A 131 23.37 -4.41 10.05
C LEU A 131 24.88 -4.60 10.18
N GLY A 132 25.33 -5.34 11.21
CA GLY A 132 26.73 -5.68 11.41
C GLY A 132 27.34 -6.54 10.30
N LYS A 133 26.53 -7.40 9.67
CA LYS A 133 26.93 -8.25 8.54
C LYS A 133 27.02 -7.49 7.22
N LEU A 134 26.38 -6.33 7.10
CA LEU A 134 26.45 -5.51 5.89
C LEU A 134 27.85 -4.89 5.70
N PRO A 135 28.34 -4.76 4.47
CA PRO A 135 29.60 -4.07 4.21
C PRO A 135 29.51 -2.60 4.62
N SER A 136 30.55 -2.10 5.28
CA SER A 136 30.71 -0.67 5.52
C SER A 136 31.13 0.04 4.23
N ILE A 137 30.77 1.32 4.11
CA ILE A 137 31.05 2.13 2.92
C ILE A 137 32.56 2.36 2.64
N GLY A 138 33.45 2.07 3.59
CA GLY A 138 34.85 1.63 3.37
C GLY A 138 35.86 2.66 2.86
N HIS A 139 35.40 3.75 2.23
CA HIS A 139 36.18 4.90 1.81
C HIS A 139 35.49 6.14 2.35
N HIS A 140 36.24 7.11 2.92
CA HIS A 140 35.73 8.38 3.42
C HIS A 140 34.61 8.95 2.52
N CYS A 141 33.37 8.70 2.93
CA CYS A 141 32.19 8.97 2.14
C CYS A 141 31.42 10.08 2.83
N THR A 142 31.07 11.10 2.05
CA THR A 142 30.21 12.15 2.56
C THR A 142 28.76 11.72 2.42
N VAL A 143 28.06 11.64 3.55
CA VAL A 143 26.60 11.50 3.62
C VAL A 143 25.98 12.76 4.23
N TYR A 144 24.69 12.94 4.01
CA TYR A 144 23.96 14.13 4.40
C TYR A 144 22.78 13.76 5.29
N ARG A 145 22.56 14.54 6.37
CA ARG A 145 21.33 14.50 7.18
C ARG A 145 20.74 15.90 7.31
N GLY A 146 19.46 16.07 6.99
CA GLY A 146 18.78 17.37 6.99
C GLY A 146 17.74 17.49 8.09
N VAL A 147 17.71 18.64 8.76
CA VAL A 147 16.75 19.04 9.81
C VAL A 147 16.06 20.33 9.38
N ARG A 148 14.72 20.31 9.35
CA ARG A 148 13.90 21.46 8.96
C ARG A 148 13.65 22.38 10.14
N SER A 149 13.28 23.63 9.82
CA SER A 149 12.72 24.59 10.76
C SER A 149 13.61 24.88 11.99
N CYS A 150 14.93 24.61 11.91
CA CYS A 150 15.91 24.91 12.96
C CYS A 150 17.26 25.38 12.44
N ASP A 151 17.87 26.24 13.24
CA ASP A 151 19.30 26.53 13.24
C ASP A 151 19.94 25.85 14.46
N LEU A 152 20.74 24.81 14.22
CA LEU A 152 21.46 24.10 15.27
C LEU A 152 22.91 24.57 15.42
N SER A 153 23.35 25.59 14.67
CA SER A 153 24.77 25.98 14.59
C SER A 153 25.40 26.34 15.94
N ASP A 154 24.60 26.85 16.87
CA ASP A 154 25.03 27.24 18.22
C ASP A 154 25.13 26.04 19.19
N GLU A 155 24.45 24.93 18.87
CA GLU A 155 24.47 23.72 19.70
C GLU A 155 25.74 22.88 19.47
N TYR A 156 26.32 23.01 18.28
CA TYR A 156 27.54 22.32 17.86
C TYR A 156 28.74 23.25 17.93
N LYS A 157 29.55 23.10 18.97
CA LYS A 157 30.77 23.90 19.18
C LYS A 157 31.86 23.45 18.21
N ASP A 158 32.69 24.38 17.78
CA ASP A 158 33.87 24.08 16.96
C ASP A 158 34.78 23.11 17.71
N ASP A 159 35.31 22.11 17.00
CA ASP A 159 36.08 20.98 17.54
C ASP A 159 35.35 20.12 18.58
N GLY A 160 34.07 20.36 18.83
CA GLY A 160 33.28 19.58 19.77
C GLY A 160 33.09 18.14 19.30
N ILE A 161 33.14 17.21 20.26
CA ILE A 161 32.90 15.78 20.02
C ILE A 161 31.48 15.42 20.49
N TYR A 162 30.74 14.78 19.60
CA TYR A 162 29.34 14.43 19.78
C TYR A 162 29.16 12.94 19.48
N THR A 163 28.24 12.29 20.20
CA THR A 163 27.94 10.88 19.97
C THR A 163 26.61 10.76 19.23
N TRP A 164 26.60 9.96 18.18
CA TRP A 164 25.41 9.64 17.42
C TRP A 164 24.75 8.41 18.06
N TRP A 165 23.85 8.62 19.02
CA TRP A 165 23.28 7.51 19.80
C TRP A 165 22.11 6.78 19.13
N THR A 166 21.61 7.27 18.01
CA THR A 166 20.45 6.70 17.29
C THR A 166 20.88 6.15 15.93
N PHE A 167 20.00 5.44 15.24
CA PHE A 167 20.23 5.07 13.84
C PHE A 167 20.00 6.30 12.95
N GLY A 168 21.07 6.85 12.39
CA GLY A 168 21.02 8.06 11.55
C GLY A 168 20.75 7.73 10.09
N SER A 169 19.56 8.07 9.59
CA SER A 169 19.19 7.86 8.17
C SER A 169 19.78 8.97 7.29
N CYS A 170 20.72 8.65 6.42
CA CYS A 170 21.46 9.64 5.63
C CYS A 170 21.35 9.37 4.14
N LEU A 171 21.43 10.44 3.35
CA LEU A 171 21.46 10.37 1.88
C LEU A 171 22.86 10.65 1.35
N GLN A 172 23.23 10.07 0.22
CA GLN A 172 24.49 10.38 -0.47
C GLN A 172 24.35 11.58 -1.43
N SER A 173 23.14 11.90 -1.88
CA SER A 173 22.89 12.99 -2.83
C SER A 173 22.37 14.27 -2.17
N LEU A 174 23.11 15.36 -2.35
CA LEU A 174 22.67 16.70 -1.94
C LEU A 174 21.46 17.20 -2.75
N ASP A 175 21.24 16.70 -3.97
CA ASP A 175 20.10 17.12 -4.78
C ASP A 175 18.79 16.48 -4.30
N GLN A 176 18.82 15.25 -3.80
CA GLN A 176 17.67 14.64 -3.12
C GLN A 176 17.30 15.41 -1.84
N MET A 177 18.30 15.90 -1.10
CA MET A 177 18.05 16.72 0.11
C MET A 177 17.22 17.97 -0.18
N LYS A 178 17.37 18.60 -1.36
CA LYS A 178 16.63 19.81 -1.74
C LYS A 178 15.14 19.57 -1.99
N LEU A 179 14.68 18.32 -2.03
CA LEU A 179 13.26 18.03 -2.21
C LEU A 179 12.45 18.47 -0.98
N PRO A 180 11.22 19.00 -1.16
CA PRO A 180 10.33 19.37 -0.05
C PRO A 180 9.89 18.22 0.84
N THR A 181 10.21 16.96 0.50
CA THR A 181 10.01 15.76 1.33
C THR A 181 11.23 15.46 2.21
N PHE A 182 12.39 16.06 1.96
CA PHE A 182 13.60 15.93 2.78
C PHE A 182 13.93 17.20 3.56
N LEU A 183 14.75 18.11 3.03
CA LEU A 183 15.11 19.37 3.69
C LEU A 183 14.38 20.58 3.12
N GLY A 184 14.03 20.55 1.83
CA GLY A 184 13.50 21.71 1.11
C GLY A 184 14.56 22.77 0.76
N LYS A 185 14.12 23.85 0.11
CA LYS A 185 15.00 24.91 -0.45
C LYS A 185 14.92 26.27 0.26
N GLN A 186 13.99 26.43 1.20
CA GLN A 186 13.69 27.71 1.83
C GLN A 186 13.42 27.53 3.32
N GLY A 187 13.50 28.62 4.08
CA GLY A 187 13.32 28.62 5.53
C GLY A 187 14.56 28.18 6.30
N VAL A 188 14.57 28.50 7.60
CA VAL A 188 15.66 28.15 8.51
C VAL A 188 15.79 26.64 8.59
N ARG A 189 16.98 26.13 8.26
CA ARG A 189 17.22 24.68 8.23
C ARG A 189 18.68 24.35 8.44
N THR A 190 18.94 23.14 8.94
CA THR A 190 20.29 22.65 9.21
C THR A 190 20.58 21.40 8.39
N ILE A 191 21.77 21.31 7.79
CA ILE A 191 22.28 20.11 7.15
C ILE A 191 23.59 19.68 7.81
N PHE A 192 23.66 18.43 8.20
CA PHE A 192 24.91 17.78 8.59
C PHE A 192 25.55 17.20 7.34
N LYS A 193 26.79 17.63 7.07
CA LYS A 193 27.67 17.01 6.08
C LYS A 193 28.64 16.12 6.82
N ILE A 194 28.44 14.81 6.69
CA ILE A 194 29.03 13.80 7.56
C ILE A 194 30.06 13.03 6.74
N ASP A 195 31.34 13.18 7.09
CA ASP A 195 32.44 12.37 6.56
C ASP A 195 32.55 11.11 7.42
N CYS A 196 32.09 9.97 6.89
CA CYS A 196 32.05 8.69 7.60
C CYS A 196 32.55 7.53 6.74
N TYR A 197 32.91 6.43 7.41
CA TYR A 197 33.38 5.20 6.78
C TYR A 197 32.67 3.96 7.32
N SER A 198 32.05 4.03 8.52
CA SER A 198 31.36 2.89 9.14
C SER A 198 29.94 2.66 8.66
N GLY A 199 29.32 3.67 8.02
CA GLY A 199 27.93 3.64 7.57
C GLY A 199 27.58 2.40 6.73
N LYS A 200 26.34 1.94 6.85
CA LYS A 200 25.83 0.73 6.18
C LYS A 200 24.86 1.09 5.07
N ARG A 201 25.08 0.56 3.86
CA ARG A 201 24.11 0.67 2.75
C ARG A 201 23.03 -0.37 2.94
N LEU A 202 21.77 0.03 2.88
CA LEU A 202 20.67 -0.92 2.99
C LEU A 202 20.41 -1.59 1.63
N PRO A 203 20.32 -2.94 1.57
CA PRO A 203 20.25 -3.67 0.31
C PRO A 203 18.99 -3.41 -0.53
N LEU A 204 18.01 -2.65 -0.03
CA LEU A 204 16.65 -2.51 -0.59
C LEU A 204 16.12 -1.06 -0.57
N SER A 205 16.94 -0.08 -0.18
CA SER A 205 16.52 1.33 -0.27
C SER A 205 16.58 1.81 -1.72
N GLU A 206 15.49 2.38 -2.24
CA GLU A 206 15.47 2.99 -3.59
C GLU A 206 16.43 4.21 -3.72
N ASP A 207 16.87 4.79 -2.60
CA ASP A 207 17.47 6.14 -2.52
C ASP A 207 18.96 6.23 -2.12
N ASP A 208 19.77 5.18 -2.32
CA ASP A 208 21.19 5.16 -1.86
C ASP A 208 21.31 5.54 -0.36
N GLU A 209 20.39 5.02 0.45
CA GLU A 209 20.30 5.34 1.87
C GLU A 209 21.44 4.69 2.65
N VAL A 210 22.08 5.49 3.50
CA VAL A 210 23.15 5.06 4.40
C VAL A 210 22.69 5.23 5.84
N ILE A 211 22.71 4.14 6.60
CA ILE A 211 22.44 4.17 8.04
C ILE A 211 23.75 4.31 8.80
N LEU A 212 23.80 5.34 9.65
CA LEU A 212 24.82 5.49 10.68
C LEU A 212 24.40 4.70 11.92
N MET A 213 25.30 3.86 12.40
CA MET A 213 25.03 3.03 13.57
C MET A 213 25.08 3.88 14.86
N PRO A 214 24.28 3.53 15.89
CA PRO A 214 24.34 4.20 17.18
C PRO A 214 25.69 3.94 17.88
N GLY A 215 26.15 4.91 18.66
CA GLY A 215 27.36 4.83 19.49
C GLY A 215 28.64 5.36 18.85
N PHE A 216 28.61 5.87 17.62
CA PHE A 216 29.78 6.43 16.96
C PHE A 216 30.02 7.90 17.34
N HIS A 217 31.29 8.28 17.41
CA HIS A 217 31.72 9.64 17.76
C HIS A 217 32.04 10.46 16.52
N PHE A 218 31.64 11.72 16.54
CA PHE A 218 31.85 12.66 15.46
C PHE A 218 32.42 13.97 16.00
N GLN A 219 33.45 14.49 15.33
CA GLN A 219 34.02 15.80 15.60
C GLN A 219 33.44 16.83 14.66
N VAL A 220 33.04 17.99 15.18
CA VAL A 220 32.68 19.16 14.37
C VAL A 220 33.96 19.76 13.77
N ILE A 221 34.08 19.72 12.44
CA ILE A 221 35.26 20.21 11.72
C ILE A 221 35.02 21.56 11.03
N GLY A 222 33.80 22.08 11.08
CA GLY A 222 33.47 23.40 10.56
C GLY A 222 31.97 23.66 10.51
N LYS A 223 31.61 24.92 10.32
CA LYS A 223 30.23 25.38 10.14
C LYS A 223 30.17 26.43 9.04
N LEU A 224 29.08 26.43 8.29
CA LEU A 224 28.83 27.42 7.24
C LEU A 224 27.36 27.86 7.31
N ARG A 225 27.15 29.17 7.41
CA ARG A 225 25.81 29.77 7.28
C ARG A 225 25.67 30.38 5.90
N SER A 226 24.72 29.88 5.13
CA SER A 226 24.44 30.34 3.77
C SER A 226 23.43 31.49 3.79
N LEU A 227 23.37 32.24 2.69
CA LEU A 227 22.46 33.40 2.54
C LEU A 227 20.98 33.02 2.44
N ASP A 228 20.66 31.74 2.24
CA ASP A 228 19.33 31.20 2.03
C ASP A 228 18.75 30.51 3.28
N ASP A 229 19.17 30.93 4.48
CA ASP A 229 18.79 30.35 5.77
C ASP A 229 19.18 28.86 5.96
N LEU A 230 20.14 28.37 5.16
CA LEU A 230 20.74 27.04 5.32
C LEU A 230 22.00 27.11 6.18
N ASN A 231 21.95 26.41 7.30
CA ASN A 231 23.08 26.18 8.19
C ASN A 231 23.70 24.80 7.89
N THR A 232 24.99 24.75 7.61
CA THR A 232 25.72 23.50 7.36
C THR A 232 26.69 23.25 8.50
N ILE A 233 26.60 22.07 9.11
CA ILE A 233 27.53 21.59 10.14
C ILE A 233 28.34 20.45 9.52
N TYR A 234 29.65 20.63 9.45
CA TYR A 234 30.56 19.63 8.94
C TYR A 234 31.03 18.79 10.11
N VAL A 235 30.81 17.48 10.02
CA VAL A 235 31.22 16.54 11.06
C VAL A 235 32.00 15.39 10.43
N ARG A 236 33.02 14.91 11.14
CA ARG A 236 33.84 13.78 10.74
C ARG A 236 33.77 12.69 11.79
N GLU A 237 33.52 11.47 11.33
CA GLU A 237 33.57 10.27 12.15
C GLU A 237 34.97 10.08 12.74
N ILE A 238 35.04 9.89 14.05
CA ILE A 238 36.27 9.56 14.76
C ILE A 238 36.44 8.04 14.71
N PRO A 239 37.60 7.52 14.28
CA PRO A 239 37.92 6.10 14.38
C PRO A 239 37.67 5.55 15.79
N PRO A 240 37.00 4.39 15.94
CA PRO A 240 36.76 3.83 17.26
C PRO A 240 38.10 3.59 17.94
N SER A 241 38.25 4.12 19.16
CA SER A 241 39.36 3.72 20.03
C SER A 241 39.15 2.26 20.46
N SER A 242 40.20 1.56 20.90
CA SER A 242 40.13 0.16 21.36
C SER A 242 39.20 -0.09 22.57
N THR A 243 38.49 0.94 23.03
CA THR A 243 37.68 0.97 24.26
C THR A 243 36.22 1.39 24.03
N GLU A 244 35.73 1.53 22.78
CA GLU A 244 34.34 1.96 22.51
C GLU A 244 33.42 0.90 21.87
N ILE A 245 32.39 0.55 22.64
CA ILE A 245 30.97 0.17 22.43
C ILE A 245 30.50 -0.78 21.31
N MET A 246 31.13 -0.90 20.15
CA MET A 246 30.79 -1.96 19.19
C MET A 246 32.05 -2.46 18.47
N PRO A 247 32.58 -3.65 18.83
CA PRO A 247 33.61 -4.26 18.00
C PRO A 247 33.01 -4.66 16.64
N PRO A 248 33.82 -4.74 15.57
CA PRO A 248 33.38 -5.33 14.31
C PRO A 248 32.83 -6.73 14.61
N VAL A 249 31.55 -6.95 14.30
CA VAL A 249 30.81 -8.18 14.63
C VAL A 249 31.62 -9.41 14.22
N GLN A 250 32.17 -10.13 15.19
CA GLN A 250 32.79 -11.43 14.93
C GLN A 250 31.68 -12.45 14.73
N ILE A 251 31.71 -13.12 13.58
CA ILE A 251 30.76 -14.11 13.13
C ILE A 251 30.74 -15.29 14.12
N VAL A 252 29.69 -15.39 14.94
CA VAL A 252 29.40 -16.62 15.69
C VAL A 252 28.64 -17.55 14.76
N LYS A 253 29.25 -18.71 14.42
CA LYS A 253 28.62 -19.76 13.64
C LYS A 253 27.41 -20.32 14.39
N THR A 254 26.21 -20.13 13.85
CA THR A 254 24.99 -20.77 14.37
C THR A 254 24.92 -22.24 13.97
N VAL A 255 24.48 -23.07 14.90
CA VAL A 255 24.28 -24.52 14.78
C VAL A 255 23.00 -24.77 13.97
N GLU A 256 23.11 -25.53 12.88
CA GLU A 256 21.99 -25.92 12.01
C GLU A 256 21.05 -26.91 12.73
N ALA A 257 19.75 -26.64 12.73
CA ALA A 257 18.72 -27.60 13.10
C ALA A 257 18.11 -28.21 11.82
N HIS A 258 18.12 -29.54 11.79
CA HIS A 258 17.76 -30.40 10.66
C HIS A 258 16.40 -30.10 10.01
N GLN A 259 16.41 -29.95 8.68
CA GLN A 259 15.23 -30.17 7.83
C GLN A 259 15.34 -31.54 7.15
N GLU A 260 14.36 -32.41 7.42
CA GLU A 260 14.15 -33.66 6.69
C GLU A 260 13.69 -33.36 5.26
N SER A 261 14.46 -33.86 4.30
CA SER A 261 14.18 -33.86 2.87
C SER A 261 13.40 -35.11 2.43
N LEU A 262 12.58 -35.00 1.38
CA LEU A 262 12.50 -35.89 0.18
C LEU A 262 11.17 -35.66 -0.60
N PRO A 263 11.08 -35.93 -1.93
CA PRO A 263 12.04 -35.68 -3.00
C PRO A 263 11.43 -34.93 -4.21
N LEU A 264 12.33 -34.27 -4.96
CA LEU A 264 12.11 -33.74 -6.31
C LEU A 264 11.83 -34.86 -7.33
N VAL A 265 10.87 -34.62 -8.23
CA VAL A 265 10.76 -35.32 -9.52
C VAL A 265 11.20 -34.39 -10.66
N VAL A 266 11.94 -35.02 -11.57
CA VAL A 266 12.81 -34.54 -12.63
C VAL A 266 12.10 -33.74 -13.74
N LYS A 267 12.82 -32.72 -14.24
CA LYS A 267 12.54 -31.91 -15.44
C LYS A 267 12.39 -32.77 -16.71
N THR A 268 11.54 -32.35 -17.64
CA THR A 268 11.86 -32.41 -19.07
C THR A 268 11.46 -31.13 -19.80
N LYS A 269 12.40 -30.62 -20.60
CA LYS A 269 12.26 -29.51 -21.54
C LYS A 269 11.57 -30.04 -22.81
N GLU A 270 10.69 -29.24 -23.42
CA GLU A 270 10.61 -29.19 -24.88
C GLU A 270 10.27 -27.79 -25.39
N GLN A 271 10.98 -27.41 -26.45
CA GLN A 271 11.01 -26.09 -27.07
C GLN A 271 9.93 -25.94 -28.16
N ARG A 272 9.43 -24.70 -28.30
CA ARG A 272 9.16 -23.95 -29.55
C ARG A 272 8.72 -24.73 -30.81
N LYS A 273 7.49 -24.44 -31.27
CA LYS A 273 7.12 -24.19 -32.68
C LYS A 273 6.01 -23.12 -32.71
N SER A 274 6.33 -21.86 -32.96
CA SER A 274 6.35 -21.20 -34.27
C SER A 274 4.99 -20.68 -34.74
N THR A 275 4.82 -19.35 -34.63
CA THR A 275 4.44 -18.45 -35.74
C THR A 275 3.48 -19.01 -36.81
N LYS A 276 2.21 -18.62 -36.74
CA LYS A 276 1.38 -18.11 -37.87
C LYS A 276 -0.05 -17.81 -37.38
N LEU A 277 -0.28 -16.60 -36.89
CA LEU A 277 -1.43 -15.81 -37.34
C LEU A 277 -0.92 -14.38 -37.54
N ARG A 278 -0.52 -14.16 -38.79
CA ARG A 278 -0.04 -12.89 -39.33
C ARG A 278 -1.27 -12.14 -39.86
N LYS A 279 -1.22 -10.81 -39.71
CA LYS A 279 -1.79 -9.80 -40.62
C LYS A 279 -3.29 -9.51 -40.54
N SER A 280 -3.63 -8.40 -39.90
CA SER A 280 -4.10 -7.16 -40.55
C SER A 280 -4.21 -6.10 -39.44
N PHE A 281 -3.65 -4.90 -39.42
CA PHE A 281 -3.31 -3.94 -40.47
C PHE A 281 -2.01 -3.21 -40.07
N LYS A 282 -1.06 -3.10 -40.99
CA LYS A 282 -0.10 -2.00 -41.04
C LYS A 282 -0.64 -1.02 -42.08
N ASN A 283 -0.72 0.26 -41.76
CA ASN A 283 0.01 1.27 -42.52
C ASN A 283 0.03 2.62 -41.80
N THR A 284 1.11 3.33 -42.08
CA THR A 284 1.65 4.47 -41.34
C THR A 284 1.68 5.68 -42.27
N ALA A 285 1.36 6.84 -41.68
CA ALA A 285 1.81 8.20 -42.00
C ALA A 285 1.37 8.89 -43.32
N HIS A 286 0.79 10.09 -43.14
CA HIS A 286 1.10 11.43 -43.69
C HIS A 286 0.01 12.37 -43.09
N GLN A 287 0.17 13.62 -42.66
CA GLN A 287 1.25 14.59 -42.48
C GLN A 287 0.67 15.75 -41.62
N VAL A 288 1.53 16.36 -40.81
CA VAL A 288 1.56 17.67 -40.10
C VAL A 288 0.40 18.70 -40.24
N ILE A 289 0.10 19.36 -39.09
CA ILE A 289 -0.24 20.79 -38.84
C ILE A 289 -1.60 21.06 -38.15
N LYS A 290 -1.47 21.62 -36.93
CA LYS A 290 -2.36 22.52 -36.14
C LYS A 290 -3.60 21.96 -35.44
N MET A 291 -3.92 22.71 -34.37
CA MET A 291 -5.17 22.80 -33.57
C MET A 291 -5.10 22.03 -32.25
N SER A 292 -4.98 22.66 -31.07
CA SER A 292 -5.83 23.74 -30.51
C SER A 292 -7.31 23.53 -30.85
N LYS A 293 -7.94 22.51 -30.23
CA LYS A 293 -9.40 22.28 -30.06
C LYS A 293 -9.69 20.77 -29.92
N VAL A 294 -9.32 20.12 -28.79
CA VAL A 294 -9.80 18.75 -28.49
C VAL A 294 -10.07 18.55 -26.98
N VAL A 295 -10.79 19.50 -26.37
CA VAL A 295 -11.48 19.22 -25.10
C VAL A 295 -12.97 19.36 -25.38
N GLN A 296 -13.60 18.23 -25.70
CA GLN A 296 -15.05 18.12 -25.74
C GLN A 296 -15.52 18.17 -24.28
N VAL A 297 -15.99 19.34 -23.86
CA VAL A 297 -16.67 19.54 -22.58
C VAL A 297 -18.09 19.03 -22.81
N CYS A 298 -18.46 17.95 -22.13
CA CYS A 298 -19.82 17.44 -22.15
C CYS A 298 -20.40 17.79 -20.77
N SER A 299 -21.25 18.81 -20.69
CA SER A 299 -21.76 19.45 -19.45
C SER A 299 -20.69 20.18 -18.62
N ASP A 300 -21.06 21.31 -18.01
CA ASP A 300 -20.12 22.28 -17.44
C ASP A 300 -19.29 21.73 -16.26
N HIS A 301 -19.68 20.59 -15.67
CA HIS A 301 -19.02 19.98 -14.51
C HIS A 301 -18.28 18.66 -14.81
N ILE A 302 -18.30 18.17 -16.05
CA ILE A 302 -17.65 16.90 -16.43
C ILE A 302 -16.46 17.17 -17.34
N LEU A 303 -15.29 16.69 -16.92
CA LEU A 303 -14.09 16.68 -17.75
C LEU A 303 -13.84 15.28 -18.31
N GLU A 304 -14.20 15.10 -19.58
CA GLU A 304 -14.01 13.86 -20.33
C GLU A 304 -12.69 13.87 -21.13
N LEU A 305 -11.76 13.03 -20.70
CA LEU A 305 -10.44 12.87 -21.31
C LEU A 305 -10.15 11.42 -21.72
N SER A 306 -11.15 10.53 -21.68
CA SER A 306 -10.99 9.12 -22.00
C SER A 306 -10.37 8.89 -23.38
N GLY A 307 -9.45 7.93 -23.46
CA GLY A 307 -8.77 7.54 -24.69
C GLY A 307 -7.77 8.57 -25.24
N LYS A 308 -7.64 9.75 -24.62
CA LYS A 308 -6.70 10.78 -25.06
C LYS A 308 -5.28 10.42 -24.66
N LYS A 309 -4.34 10.64 -25.57
CA LYS A 309 -2.91 10.52 -25.28
C LYS A 309 -2.45 11.80 -24.57
N LEU A 310 -2.48 11.80 -23.25
CA LEU A 310 -2.08 12.95 -22.44
C LEU A 310 -0.58 12.87 -22.12
N LEU A 311 0.16 13.95 -22.39
CA LEU A 311 1.50 14.14 -21.81
C LEU A 311 1.37 14.56 -20.34
N ILE A 312 2.46 14.47 -19.58
CA ILE A 312 2.48 14.88 -18.17
C ILE A 312 2.16 16.38 -18.04
N ASP A 313 2.68 17.20 -18.95
CA ASP A 313 2.45 18.64 -18.92
C ASP A 313 1.01 18.99 -19.29
N ASP A 314 0.39 18.24 -20.22
CA ASP A 314 -1.03 18.38 -20.54
C ASP A 314 -1.91 18.04 -19.33
N LEU A 315 -1.55 17.00 -18.57
CA LEU A 315 -2.21 16.65 -17.31
C LEU A 315 -2.03 17.78 -16.29
N LYS A 316 -0.82 18.25 -16.04
CA LYS A 316 -0.58 19.34 -15.08
C LYS A 316 -1.33 20.62 -15.45
N HIS A 317 -1.28 21.03 -16.72
CA HIS A 317 -1.92 22.25 -17.19
C HIS A 317 -3.45 22.12 -17.26
N SER A 318 -3.97 21.03 -17.81
CA SER A 318 -5.43 20.83 -17.93
C SER A 318 -6.09 20.66 -16.58
N LEU A 319 -5.36 20.11 -15.60
CA LEU A 319 -5.89 19.85 -14.27
C LEU A 319 -5.69 21.04 -13.31
N ASN A 320 -4.55 21.76 -13.35
CA ASN A 320 -4.34 22.92 -12.45
C ASN A 320 -5.22 24.14 -12.76
N GLU A 321 -5.52 24.44 -14.03
CA GLU A 321 -6.31 25.63 -14.40
C GLU A 321 -7.82 25.41 -14.37
N ARG A 322 -8.31 24.16 -14.46
CA ARG A 322 -9.75 23.84 -14.61
C ARG A 322 -10.38 23.03 -13.49
N LEU A 323 -9.64 22.18 -12.75
CA LEU A 323 -10.23 21.40 -11.64
C LEU A 323 -10.40 22.21 -10.36
N THR A 324 -9.95 23.45 -10.32
CA THR A 324 -9.90 24.23 -9.09
C THR A 324 -11.22 24.94 -8.74
N GLN A 325 -12.26 24.95 -9.59
CA GLN A 325 -13.52 25.62 -9.23
C GLN A 325 -14.86 24.92 -9.59
N GLU A 326 -14.98 24.11 -10.66
CA GLU A 326 -16.32 23.63 -11.09
C GLU A 326 -16.45 22.15 -11.50
N ILE A 327 -15.36 21.41 -11.72
CA ILE A 327 -15.45 20.02 -12.17
C ILE A 327 -15.78 19.09 -11.00
N THR A 328 -16.84 18.29 -11.17
CA THR A 328 -17.29 17.27 -10.22
C THR A 328 -17.04 15.85 -10.72
N ILE A 329 -16.91 15.64 -12.04
CA ILE A 329 -16.64 14.33 -12.63
C ILE A 329 -15.43 14.41 -13.55
N LEU A 330 -14.43 13.56 -13.31
CA LEU A 330 -13.21 13.47 -14.10
C LEU A 330 -13.06 12.06 -14.67
N ASN A 331 -13.08 11.96 -16.00
CA ASN A 331 -12.82 10.70 -16.68
C ASN A 331 -11.46 10.72 -17.39
N LEU A 332 -10.52 9.95 -16.86
CA LEU A 332 -9.16 9.73 -17.38
C LEU A 332 -8.95 8.29 -17.86
N SER A 333 -10.02 7.55 -18.13
CA SER A 333 -9.91 6.14 -18.54
C SER A 333 -9.16 5.98 -19.86
N LYS A 334 -8.39 4.89 -20.03
CA LYS A 334 -7.66 4.60 -21.29
C LYS A 334 -6.71 5.73 -21.75
N THR A 335 -6.15 6.54 -20.84
CA THR A 335 -5.23 7.65 -21.17
C THR A 335 -3.74 7.28 -21.05
N ASN A 336 -3.46 6.00 -20.81
CA ASN A 336 -2.11 5.48 -20.57
C ASN A 336 -1.43 6.20 -19.41
N LEU A 337 -2.11 6.25 -18.25
CA LEU A 337 -1.53 6.73 -17.01
C LEU A 337 -0.50 5.72 -16.50
N THR A 338 0.75 6.16 -16.44
CA THR A 338 1.85 5.49 -15.73
C THR A 338 1.88 5.98 -14.27
N LYS A 339 2.69 5.35 -13.41
CA LYS A 339 2.93 5.79 -12.02
C LYS A 339 3.18 7.31 -11.93
N GLU A 340 4.06 7.85 -12.79
CA GLU A 340 4.38 9.29 -12.81
C GLU A 340 3.19 10.19 -13.14
N LYS A 341 2.31 9.76 -14.06
CA LYS A 341 1.10 10.52 -14.40
C LYS A 341 0.07 10.44 -13.28
N VAL A 342 -0.04 9.28 -12.62
CA VAL A 342 -0.92 9.10 -11.47
C VAL A 342 -0.48 9.94 -10.28
N LYS A 343 0.84 10.16 -10.10
CA LYS A 343 1.35 11.08 -9.08
C LYS A 343 0.76 12.49 -9.22
N VAL A 344 0.65 13.01 -10.44
CA VAL A 344 0.01 14.31 -10.71
C VAL A 344 -1.46 14.28 -10.29
N VAL A 345 -2.20 13.22 -10.66
CA VAL A 345 -3.60 13.05 -10.26
C VAL A 345 -3.74 13.01 -8.73
N ALA A 346 -2.86 12.28 -8.04
CA ALA A 346 -2.82 12.18 -6.59
C ALA A 346 -2.51 13.53 -5.91
N GLU A 347 -1.60 14.33 -6.46
CA GLU A 347 -1.32 15.69 -5.98
C GLU A 347 -2.56 16.58 -6.04
N ILE A 348 -3.36 16.47 -7.10
CA ILE A 348 -4.59 17.25 -7.26
C ILE A 348 -5.68 16.74 -6.32
N LEU A 349 -5.83 15.43 -6.16
CA LEU A 349 -6.81 14.85 -5.24
C LEU A 349 -6.63 15.32 -3.79
N ARG A 350 -5.40 15.61 -3.37
CA ARG A 350 -5.13 16.10 -2.01
C ARG A 350 -5.71 17.49 -1.72
N THR A 351 -5.79 18.35 -2.73
CA THR A 351 -6.23 19.75 -2.56
C THR A 351 -7.57 20.04 -3.22
N ASN A 352 -8.09 19.11 -4.03
CA ASN A 352 -9.35 19.29 -4.72
C ASN A 352 -10.56 19.09 -3.79
N LEU A 353 -11.47 20.06 -3.81
CA LEU A 353 -12.67 20.11 -2.97
C LEU A 353 -13.98 19.91 -3.75
N THR A 354 -13.92 19.66 -5.06
CA THR A 354 -15.10 19.65 -5.94
C THR A 354 -15.37 18.30 -6.57
N LEU A 355 -14.35 17.45 -6.72
CA LEU A 355 -14.43 16.21 -7.46
C LEU A 355 -15.18 15.15 -6.66
N ILE A 356 -16.29 14.70 -7.22
CA ILE A 356 -17.19 13.69 -6.67
C ILE A 356 -16.91 12.33 -7.30
N GLU A 357 -16.62 12.29 -8.61
CA GLU A 357 -16.35 11.04 -9.32
C GLU A 357 -15.03 11.09 -10.10
N LEU A 358 -14.23 10.05 -9.93
CA LEU A 358 -12.96 9.87 -10.61
C LEU A 358 -12.88 8.52 -11.30
N ASN A 359 -12.72 8.53 -12.62
CA ASN A 359 -12.51 7.32 -13.41
C ASN A 359 -11.07 7.22 -13.93
N LEU A 360 -10.31 6.27 -13.40
CA LEU A 360 -8.94 5.93 -13.79
C LEU A 360 -8.84 4.59 -14.51
N SER A 361 -9.96 3.99 -14.90
CA SER A 361 -10.00 2.63 -15.45
C SER A 361 -9.16 2.45 -16.72
N TYR A 362 -8.74 1.21 -16.99
CA TYR A 362 -7.93 0.84 -18.14
C TYR A 362 -6.59 1.61 -18.24
N ASN A 363 -5.99 1.92 -17.09
CA ASN A 363 -4.66 2.53 -17.02
C ASN A 363 -3.71 1.64 -16.20
N PRO A 364 -2.60 1.15 -16.77
CA PRO A 364 -1.78 0.11 -16.16
C PRO A 364 -0.75 0.66 -15.14
N PHE A 365 -1.19 1.43 -14.16
CA PHE A 365 -0.29 2.04 -13.16
C PHE A 365 0.07 1.10 -12.00
N GLY A 366 -0.65 -0.01 -11.82
CA GLY A 366 -0.35 -1.06 -10.85
C GLY A 366 -0.39 -0.61 -9.39
N ASN A 367 0.17 -1.43 -8.50
CA ASN A 367 0.12 -1.20 -7.05
C ASN A 367 0.76 0.13 -6.65
N ALA A 368 1.87 0.52 -7.28
CA ALA A 368 2.56 1.78 -6.98
C ALA A 368 1.68 3.01 -7.28
N GLY A 369 0.92 3.02 -8.37
CA GLY A 369 -0.04 4.08 -8.63
C GLY A 369 -1.25 4.02 -7.69
N CYS A 370 -1.70 2.82 -7.33
CA CYS A 370 -2.78 2.63 -6.37
C CYS A 370 -2.43 3.20 -4.99
N LEU A 371 -1.21 2.97 -4.51
CA LEU A 371 -0.71 3.54 -3.25
C LEU A 371 -0.79 5.07 -3.26
N LEU A 372 -0.35 5.72 -4.35
CA LEU A 372 -0.41 7.17 -4.47
C LEU A 372 -1.85 7.71 -4.41
N ILE A 373 -2.79 7.02 -5.06
CA ILE A 373 -4.21 7.38 -5.00
C ILE A 373 -4.77 7.14 -3.60
N ALA A 374 -4.48 6.00 -2.98
CA ALA A 374 -4.92 5.67 -1.63
C ALA A 374 -4.45 6.74 -0.61
N GLN A 375 -3.15 7.07 -0.62
CA GLN A 375 -2.57 8.12 0.21
C GLN A 375 -3.20 9.50 -0.04
N ALA A 376 -3.50 9.83 -1.29
CA ALA A 376 -4.15 11.11 -1.60
C ALA A 376 -5.59 11.17 -1.09
N LEU A 377 -6.27 10.03 -0.96
CA LEU A 377 -7.64 9.96 -0.50
C LEU A 377 -7.77 9.89 1.03
N HIS A 378 -6.72 9.62 1.81
CA HIS A 378 -6.81 9.59 3.28
C HIS A 378 -7.52 10.83 3.86
N GLY A 379 -7.19 12.03 3.36
CA GLY A 379 -7.79 13.29 3.79
C GLY A 379 -8.86 13.86 2.85
N ASN A 380 -9.16 13.19 1.73
CA ASN A 380 -10.12 13.71 0.74
C ASN A 380 -11.56 13.43 1.21
N LYS A 381 -12.33 14.51 1.43
CA LYS A 381 -13.70 14.42 1.96
C LYS A 381 -14.81 14.57 0.91
N HIS A 382 -14.44 14.65 -0.36
CA HIS A 382 -15.35 15.03 -1.44
C HIS A 382 -15.57 13.93 -2.47
N LEU A 383 -14.57 13.07 -2.70
CA LEU A 383 -14.69 11.99 -3.66
C LEU A 383 -15.62 10.89 -3.13
N ILE A 384 -16.69 10.62 -3.88
CA ILE A 384 -17.72 9.62 -3.56
C ILE A 384 -17.51 8.35 -4.39
N THR A 385 -17.14 8.49 -5.67
CA THR A 385 -16.97 7.37 -6.61
C THR A 385 -15.55 7.31 -7.14
N LEU A 386 -14.90 6.16 -6.98
CA LEU A 386 -13.58 5.88 -7.55
C LEU A 386 -13.62 4.62 -8.42
N ASN A 387 -13.21 4.76 -9.68
CA ASN A 387 -13.11 3.63 -10.61
C ASN A 387 -11.65 3.30 -10.98
N LEU A 388 -11.18 2.15 -10.50
CA LEU A 388 -9.86 1.56 -10.73
C LEU A 388 -9.94 0.25 -11.54
N TYR A 389 -11.01 0.08 -12.33
CA TYR A 389 -11.23 -1.10 -13.15
C TYR A 389 -10.08 -1.32 -14.14
N ASN A 390 -9.52 -2.54 -14.22
CA ASN A 390 -8.42 -2.90 -15.11
C ASN A 390 -7.21 -1.94 -15.03
N THR A 391 -6.64 -1.81 -13.83
CA THR A 391 -5.48 -0.95 -13.57
C THR A 391 -4.22 -1.74 -13.18
N LYS A 392 -4.27 -3.07 -13.32
CA LYS A 392 -3.21 -4.04 -12.99
C LYS A 392 -2.90 -4.12 -11.49
N LEU A 393 -3.93 -4.08 -10.65
CA LEU A 393 -3.79 -4.24 -9.20
C LEU A 393 -3.59 -5.72 -8.84
N SER A 394 -2.72 -6.00 -7.87
CA SER A 394 -2.58 -7.32 -7.23
C SER A 394 -3.06 -7.29 -5.77
N CYS A 395 -2.85 -8.36 -5.01
CA CYS A 395 -3.22 -8.46 -3.61
C CYS A 395 -2.74 -7.28 -2.73
N ASP A 396 -1.54 -6.74 -2.97
CA ASP A 396 -0.97 -5.65 -2.15
C ASP A 396 -1.81 -4.37 -2.25
N ALA A 397 -2.41 -4.11 -3.43
CA ALA A 397 -3.31 -2.97 -3.60
C ALA A 397 -4.55 -3.07 -2.70
N GLY A 398 -4.99 -4.29 -2.37
CA GLY A 398 -6.07 -4.51 -1.41
C GLY A 398 -5.74 -3.96 -0.03
N GLN A 399 -4.48 -4.04 0.40
CA GLN A 399 -4.03 -3.47 1.68
C GLN A 399 -4.00 -1.95 1.66
N TYR A 400 -3.45 -1.33 0.61
CA TYR A 400 -3.42 0.13 0.49
C TYR A 400 -4.83 0.73 0.47
N LEU A 401 -5.76 0.07 -0.22
CA LEU A 401 -7.15 0.49 -0.24
C LEU A 401 -7.84 0.26 1.10
N ALA A 402 -7.52 -0.82 1.82
CA ALA A 402 -8.05 -1.06 3.16
C ALA A 402 -7.63 0.04 4.16
N GLU A 403 -6.35 0.41 4.16
CA GLU A 403 -5.83 1.49 4.99
C GLU A 403 -6.48 2.83 4.64
N MET A 404 -6.68 3.10 3.35
CA MET A 404 -7.40 4.28 2.93
C MET A 404 -8.86 4.26 3.37
N LEU A 405 -9.56 3.14 3.25
CA LEU A 405 -10.97 3.00 3.64
C LEU A 405 -11.20 3.05 5.16
N SER A 406 -10.20 2.68 5.97
CA SER A 406 -10.30 2.80 7.42
C SER A 406 -10.24 4.26 7.90
N LEU A 407 -9.65 5.14 7.10
CA LEU A 407 -9.54 6.58 7.38
C LEU A 407 -10.54 7.43 6.58
N ASN A 408 -10.91 6.98 5.38
CA ASN A 408 -11.80 7.69 4.48
C ASN A 408 -13.25 7.21 4.64
N HIS A 409 -14.05 8.05 5.30
CA HIS A 409 -15.49 7.83 5.53
C HIS A 409 -16.38 8.59 4.52
N HIS A 410 -15.86 8.95 3.35
CA HIS A 410 -16.58 9.72 2.32
C HIS A 410 -16.77 8.94 1.02
N LEU A 411 -15.83 8.06 0.68
CA LEU A 411 -15.95 7.19 -0.47
C LEU A 411 -17.14 6.23 -0.25
N ARG A 412 -18.00 6.11 -1.26
CA ARG A 412 -19.21 5.27 -1.21
C ARG A 412 -19.21 4.21 -2.31
N SER A 413 -18.57 4.48 -3.44
CA SER A 413 -18.53 3.57 -4.58
C SER A 413 -17.09 3.31 -5.02
N LEU A 414 -16.70 2.03 -5.02
CA LEU A 414 -15.36 1.59 -5.41
C LEU A 414 -15.43 0.48 -6.46
N HIS A 415 -14.85 0.74 -7.64
CA HIS A 415 -14.77 -0.24 -8.71
C HIS A 415 -13.36 -0.78 -8.88
N LEU A 416 -13.19 -2.08 -8.67
CA LEU A 416 -11.92 -2.81 -8.72
C LEU A 416 -11.95 -3.97 -9.72
N GLY A 417 -12.96 -4.03 -10.58
CA GLY A 417 -13.14 -5.12 -11.54
C GLY A 417 -11.94 -5.32 -12.49
N VAL A 418 -11.77 -6.55 -12.98
CA VAL A 418 -10.70 -6.95 -13.93
C VAL A 418 -9.31 -6.58 -13.41
N ASN A 419 -9.01 -6.98 -12.17
CA ASN A 419 -7.67 -6.89 -11.57
C ASN A 419 -7.21 -8.29 -11.12
N SER A 420 -6.20 -8.38 -10.26
CA SER A 420 -5.66 -9.64 -9.74
C SER A 420 -5.52 -9.59 -8.22
N LEU A 421 -6.55 -9.07 -7.53
CA LEU A 421 -6.56 -9.00 -6.07
C LEU A 421 -6.47 -10.40 -5.43
N GLY A 422 -7.15 -11.40 -6.01
CA GLY A 422 -7.28 -12.74 -5.45
C GLY A 422 -7.98 -12.75 -4.09
N ASN A 423 -8.04 -13.92 -3.46
CA ASN A 423 -8.67 -14.08 -2.14
C ASN A 423 -8.00 -13.20 -1.07
N LEU A 424 -6.67 -13.09 -1.12
CA LEU A 424 -5.90 -12.35 -0.12
C LEU A 424 -6.08 -10.84 -0.24
N GLY A 425 -6.11 -10.29 -1.46
CA GLY A 425 -6.39 -8.87 -1.67
C GLY A 425 -7.81 -8.49 -1.23
N VAL A 426 -8.78 -9.37 -1.47
CA VAL A 426 -10.15 -9.20 -0.96
C VAL A 426 -10.15 -9.25 0.57
N LYS A 427 -9.51 -10.25 1.18
CA LYS A 427 -9.38 -10.32 2.65
C LYS A 427 -8.91 -8.98 3.22
N TYR A 428 -7.81 -8.42 2.70
CA TYR A 428 -7.29 -7.15 3.17
C TYR A 428 -8.29 -6.00 2.98
N LEU A 429 -8.82 -5.85 1.76
CA LEU A 429 -9.77 -4.79 1.42
C LEU A 429 -10.97 -4.75 2.39
N LEU A 430 -11.49 -5.93 2.75
CA LEU A 430 -12.70 -6.05 3.56
C LEU A 430 -12.48 -5.75 5.05
N TYR A 431 -11.25 -5.87 5.57
CA TYR A 431 -10.95 -5.45 6.95
C TYR A 431 -11.05 -3.93 7.16
N GLY A 432 -10.76 -3.13 6.13
CA GLY A 432 -10.85 -1.67 6.20
C GLY A 432 -12.21 -1.10 5.80
N ASN A 433 -13.08 -1.90 5.19
CA ASN A 433 -14.32 -1.41 4.59
C ASN A 433 -15.51 -1.42 5.56
N ILE A 434 -15.89 -0.24 6.05
CA ILE A 434 -17.06 -0.07 6.93
C ILE A 434 -18.24 0.68 6.28
N GLU A 435 -18.00 1.49 5.25
CA GLU A 435 -19.00 2.46 4.77
C GLU A 435 -19.30 2.44 3.26
N LEU A 436 -18.64 1.58 2.47
CA LEU A 436 -18.96 1.50 1.05
C LEU A 436 -20.40 1.03 0.84
N HIS A 437 -21.08 1.68 -0.10
CA HIS A 437 -22.42 1.31 -0.54
C HIS A 437 -22.35 0.44 -1.78
N HIS A 438 -21.43 0.74 -2.70
CA HIS A 438 -21.24 -0.01 -3.94
C HIS A 438 -19.80 -0.54 -4.04
N LEU A 439 -19.67 -1.85 -4.26
CA LEU A 439 -18.37 -2.50 -4.42
C LEU A 439 -18.39 -3.42 -5.63
N ASN A 440 -17.50 -3.15 -6.60
CA ASN A 440 -17.29 -4.02 -7.75
C ASN A 440 -15.93 -4.72 -7.66
N LEU A 441 -15.97 -6.04 -7.54
CA LEU A 441 -14.85 -6.96 -7.45
C LEU A 441 -14.85 -7.98 -8.60
N CYS A 442 -15.54 -7.71 -9.71
CA CYS A 442 -15.67 -8.68 -10.80
C CYS A 442 -14.30 -9.05 -11.40
N CYS A 443 -14.14 -10.28 -11.89
CA CYS A 443 -12.92 -10.77 -12.55
C CYS A 443 -11.62 -10.50 -11.75
N ASN A 444 -11.58 -10.83 -10.46
CA ASN A 444 -10.43 -10.65 -9.57
C ASN A 444 -9.75 -11.95 -9.11
N LYS A 445 -10.13 -13.10 -9.70
CA LYS A 445 -9.64 -14.44 -9.32
C LYS A 445 -10.02 -14.81 -7.87
N ILE A 446 -11.23 -14.42 -7.45
CA ILE A 446 -11.82 -14.81 -6.17
C ILE A 446 -12.41 -16.20 -6.35
N ASP A 447 -11.96 -17.19 -5.58
CA ASP A 447 -12.53 -18.53 -5.64
C ASP A 447 -13.47 -18.80 -4.45
N GLN A 448 -13.91 -20.05 -4.33
CA GLN A 448 -14.77 -20.51 -3.25
C GLN A 448 -14.22 -20.21 -1.83
N ASP A 449 -12.89 -20.16 -1.64
CA ASP A 449 -12.28 -19.88 -0.34
C ASP A 449 -12.33 -18.38 -0.04
N GLY A 450 -12.16 -17.54 -1.06
CA GLY A 450 -12.33 -16.09 -0.96
C GLY A 450 -13.77 -15.67 -0.61
N CYS A 451 -14.75 -16.52 -0.86
CA CYS A 451 -16.15 -16.27 -0.53
C CYS A 451 -16.41 -16.22 0.98
N GLN A 452 -15.55 -16.83 1.81
CA GLN A 452 -15.66 -16.69 3.26
C GLN A 452 -15.42 -15.25 3.70
N TYR A 453 -14.46 -14.55 3.10
CA TYR A 453 -14.21 -13.14 3.42
C TYR A 453 -15.36 -12.23 2.98
N LEU A 454 -15.98 -12.54 1.83
CA LEU A 454 -17.18 -11.84 1.36
C LEU A 454 -18.37 -12.08 2.31
N ALA A 455 -18.55 -13.31 2.79
CA ALA A 455 -19.59 -13.61 3.78
C ALA A 455 -19.36 -12.86 5.10
N ASP A 456 -18.14 -12.89 5.63
CA ASP A 456 -17.78 -12.17 6.86
C ASP A 456 -18.06 -10.66 6.75
N LEU A 457 -17.81 -10.07 5.58
CA LEU A 457 -18.19 -8.69 5.28
C LEU A 457 -19.71 -8.52 5.28
N LEU A 458 -20.45 -9.33 4.51
CA LEU A 458 -21.89 -9.20 4.37
C LEU A 458 -22.63 -9.38 5.71
N GLU A 459 -22.13 -10.25 6.59
CA GLU A 459 -22.73 -10.44 7.92
C GLU A 459 -22.59 -9.21 8.82
N LYS A 460 -21.49 -8.46 8.70
CA LYS A 460 -21.15 -7.33 9.58
C LYS A 460 -21.50 -5.98 8.99
N ASN A 461 -21.39 -5.85 7.67
CA ASN A 461 -21.56 -4.59 6.97
C ASN A 461 -23.06 -4.28 6.81
N GLN A 462 -23.43 -3.06 7.19
CA GLN A 462 -24.81 -2.57 7.14
C GLN A 462 -24.98 -1.38 6.18
N THR A 463 -23.99 -1.13 5.32
CA THR A 463 -23.94 0.04 4.42
C THR A 463 -23.95 -0.38 2.96
N LEU A 464 -23.39 -1.55 2.63
CA LEU A 464 -23.28 -2.09 1.29
C LEU A 464 -24.66 -2.49 0.77
N THR A 465 -25.05 -1.86 -0.34
CA THR A 465 -26.31 -2.09 -1.05
C THR A 465 -26.09 -2.78 -2.39
N GLN A 466 -24.90 -2.65 -2.99
CA GLN A 466 -24.56 -3.25 -4.28
C GLN A 466 -23.21 -3.98 -4.22
N LEU A 467 -23.20 -5.24 -4.61
CA LEU A 467 -22.01 -6.08 -4.68
C LEU A 467 -21.94 -6.79 -6.03
N ASP A 468 -20.87 -6.53 -6.78
CA ASP A 468 -20.55 -7.28 -8.00
C ASP A 468 -19.30 -8.12 -7.80
N VAL A 469 -19.47 -9.44 -7.89
CA VAL A 469 -18.39 -10.43 -7.81
C VAL A 469 -18.38 -11.33 -9.05
N GLY A 470 -19.02 -10.92 -10.15
CA GLY A 470 -19.10 -11.69 -11.37
C GLY A 470 -17.73 -12.00 -12.02
N GLY A 471 -17.67 -13.02 -12.88
CA GLY A 471 -16.46 -13.45 -13.57
C GLY A 471 -15.36 -14.00 -12.65
N ASN A 472 -15.72 -14.34 -11.41
CA ASN A 472 -14.86 -15.00 -10.43
C ASN A 472 -15.25 -16.48 -10.26
N PRO A 473 -14.30 -17.41 -10.06
CA PRO A 473 -14.59 -18.85 -9.87
C PRO A 473 -15.23 -19.18 -8.49
N ILE A 474 -16.36 -18.55 -8.18
CA ILE A 474 -17.13 -18.71 -6.92
C ILE A 474 -17.65 -20.15 -6.77
N ARG A 475 -18.24 -20.71 -7.85
CA ARG A 475 -18.82 -22.07 -7.91
C ARG A 475 -19.91 -22.31 -6.85
N ASP A 476 -20.45 -23.53 -6.85
CA ASP A 476 -21.56 -23.92 -5.96
C ASP A 476 -21.22 -23.79 -4.47
N LYS A 477 -19.96 -24.06 -4.08
CA LYS A 477 -19.53 -23.91 -2.68
C LYS A 477 -19.47 -22.44 -2.26
N GLY A 478 -18.88 -21.58 -3.09
CA GLY A 478 -18.76 -20.16 -2.77
C GLY A 478 -20.10 -19.45 -2.73
N ILE A 479 -21.00 -19.73 -3.69
CA ILE A 479 -22.33 -19.11 -3.70
C ILE A 479 -23.16 -19.55 -2.51
N LYS A 480 -22.99 -20.80 -2.05
CA LYS A 480 -23.65 -21.28 -0.83
C LYS A 480 -23.25 -20.44 0.39
N ILE A 481 -21.96 -20.14 0.54
CA ILE A 481 -21.42 -19.31 1.62
C ILE A 481 -21.99 -17.88 1.55
N ILE A 482 -21.98 -17.28 0.35
CA ILE A 482 -22.54 -15.94 0.14
C ILE A 482 -24.04 -15.92 0.48
N CYS A 483 -24.83 -16.86 -0.05
CA CYS A 483 -26.26 -16.94 0.25
C CYS A 483 -26.54 -17.12 1.75
N GLN A 484 -25.74 -17.90 2.47
CA GLN A 484 -25.88 -18.06 3.93
C GLN A 484 -25.69 -16.73 4.66
N SER A 485 -24.68 -15.93 4.29
CA SER A 485 -24.48 -14.59 4.88
C SER A 485 -25.64 -13.63 4.57
N LEU A 486 -26.23 -13.71 3.38
CA LEU A 486 -27.37 -12.88 2.97
C LEU A 486 -28.68 -13.21 3.70
N MET A 487 -28.79 -14.39 4.32
CA MET A 487 -29.90 -14.68 5.23
C MET A 487 -29.88 -13.75 6.45
N ILE A 488 -28.70 -13.31 6.87
CA ILE A 488 -28.47 -12.40 8.00
C ILE A 488 -28.48 -10.95 7.52
N ASN A 489 -27.76 -10.66 6.44
CA ASN A 489 -27.69 -9.32 5.87
C ASN A 489 -29.08 -8.81 5.42
N LYS A 490 -29.40 -7.56 5.71
CA LYS A 490 -30.65 -6.88 5.34
C LYS A 490 -30.42 -5.57 4.60
N THR A 491 -29.22 -5.36 4.06
CA THR A 491 -28.83 -4.10 3.45
C THR A 491 -28.50 -4.25 1.97
N LEU A 492 -28.06 -5.44 1.55
CA LEU A 492 -27.80 -5.72 0.15
C LEU A 492 -29.11 -5.77 -0.65
N ILE A 493 -29.10 -5.04 -1.75
CA ILE A 493 -30.24 -4.80 -2.65
C ILE A 493 -29.93 -5.35 -4.04
N ASP A 494 -28.66 -5.32 -4.47
CA ASP A 494 -28.22 -5.73 -5.79
C ASP A 494 -26.99 -6.65 -5.69
N LEU A 495 -27.11 -7.87 -6.21
CA LEU A 495 -26.06 -8.89 -6.21
C LEU A 495 -25.79 -9.38 -7.62
N HIS A 496 -24.53 -9.26 -8.05
CA HIS A 496 -24.06 -9.76 -9.35
C HIS A 496 -23.08 -10.92 -9.16
N VAL A 497 -23.47 -12.08 -9.66
CA VAL A 497 -22.70 -13.34 -9.64
C VAL A 497 -22.69 -13.98 -11.04
N TRP A 498 -22.58 -13.14 -12.07
CA TRP A 498 -22.49 -13.55 -13.48
C TRP A 498 -21.18 -14.30 -13.76
N TYR A 499 -21.16 -15.23 -14.71
CA TYR A 499 -20.02 -16.07 -15.09
C TYR A 499 -19.22 -16.65 -13.90
N CYS A 500 -19.93 -17.11 -12.87
CA CYS A 500 -19.35 -17.61 -11.61
C CYS A 500 -19.24 -19.14 -11.53
N GLN A 501 -19.55 -19.84 -12.62
CA GLN A 501 -19.53 -21.31 -12.71
C GLN A 501 -20.53 -21.98 -11.75
N ILE A 502 -21.66 -21.32 -11.45
CA ILE A 502 -22.72 -21.85 -10.59
C ILE A 502 -23.58 -22.84 -11.39
N SER A 503 -23.80 -24.04 -10.84
CA SER A 503 -24.66 -25.09 -11.39
C SER A 503 -25.82 -25.46 -10.47
N ASN A 504 -25.63 -25.36 -9.15
CA ASN A 504 -26.67 -25.72 -8.18
C ASN A 504 -27.37 -24.47 -7.64
N LEU A 505 -28.66 -24.33 -7.95
CA LEU A 505 -29.48 -23.19 -7.52
C LEU A 505 -30.23 -23.39 -6.21
N GLU A 506 -30.15 -24.55 -5.55
CA GLU A 506 -30.92 -24.84 -4.34
C GLU A 506 -30.75 -23.75 -3.27
N THR A 507 -29.51 -23.30 -3.06
CA THR A 507 -29.22 -22.27 -2.04
C THR A 507 -29.75 -20.89 -2.45
N ILE A 508 -29.67 -20.53 -3.74
CA ILE A 508 -30.25 -19.28 -4.26
C ILE A 508 -31.77 -19.30 -4.13
N CYS A 509 -32.43 -20.41 -4.50
CA CYS A 509 -33.87 -20.56 -4.35
C CYS A 509 -34.30 -20.46 -2.87
N ASN A 510 -33.55 -21.05 -1.95
CA ASN A 510 -33.83 -20.94 -0.52
C ASN A 510 -33.63 -19.50 0.01
N LEU A 511 -32.60 -18.80 -0.49
CA LEU A 511 -32.40 -17.38 -0.21
C LEU A 511 -33.61 -16.57 -0.69
N LEU A 512 -34.02 -16.70 -1.96
CA LEU A 512 -35.14 -15.95 -2.52
C LEU A 512 -36.48 -16.24 -1.85
N LYS A 513 -36.71 -17.44 -1.30
CA LYS A 513 -37.94 -17.74 -0.54
C LYS A 513 -38.09 -16.93 0.75
N SER A 514 -36.99 -16.45 1.33
CA SER A 514 -36.95 -15.91 2.69
C SER A 514 -36.36 -14.50 2.79
N HIS A 515 -35.53 -14.10 1.83
CA HIS A 515 -34.87 -12.80 1.80
C HIS A 515 -35.84 -11.70 1.34
N SER A 516 -35.82 -10.58 2.06
CA SER A 516 -36.77 -9.48 1.90
C SER A 516 -36.14 -8.14 1.52
N THR A 517 -34.90 -8.10 1.01
CA THR A 517 -34.24 -6.83 0.64
C THR A 517 -33.59 -6.86 -0.73
N LEU A 518 -33.15 -8.04 -1.19
CA LEU A 518 -32.62 -8.20 -2.53
C LEU A 518 -33.70 -7.90 -3.57
N THR A 519 -33.40 -6.95 -4.45
CA THR A 519 -34.27 -6.50 -5.56
C THR A 519 -33.69 -6.86 -6.92
N GLN A 520 -32.37 -7.03 -7.03
CA GLN A 520 -31.70 -7.37 -8.28
C GLN A 520 -30.74 -8.53 -8.06
N LEU A 521 -30.83 -9.54 -8.93
CA LEU A 521 -29.95 -10.69 -8.92
C LEU A 521 -29.50 -10.99 -10.35
N ASP A 522 -28.18 -10.92 -10.57
CA ASP A 522 -27.57 -11.27 -11.85
C ASP A 522 -26.84 -12.63 -11.76
N LEU A 523 -27.31 -13.58 -12.54
CA LEU A 523 -26.84 -14.96 -12.70
C LEU A 523 -26.44 -15.26 -14.16
N GLU A 524 -26.20 -14.24 -14.99
CA GLU A 524 -25.78 -14.39 -16.38
C GLU A 524 -24.57 -15.33 -16.52
N GLY A 525 -24.45 -16.09 -17.60
CA GLY A 525 -23.21 -16.81 -17.91
C GLY A 525 -22.88 -18.00 -16.98
N ASN A 526 -23.86 -18.52 -16.23
CA ASN A 526 -23.69 -19.66 -15.33
C ASN A 526 -24.10 -20.98 -16.02
N GLN A 527 -24.30 -22.05 -15.25
CA GLN A 527 -24.62 -23.38 -15.75
C GLN A 527 -26.08 -23.78 -15.51
N ILE A 528 -26.99 -22.81 -15.52
CA ILE A 528 -28.43 -23.01 -15.27
C ILE A 528 -29.09 -23.72 -16.46
N THR A 529 -29.79 -24.82 -16.22
CA THR A 529 -30.56 -25.57 -17.24
C THR A 529 -32.04 -25.19 -17.22
N ASP A 530 -32.82 -25.66 -18.18
CA ASP A 530 -34.28 -25.46 -18.24
C ASP A 530 -34.99 -25.85 -16.93
N GLU A 531 -34.64 -27.01 -16.34
CA GLU A 531 -35.21 -27.47 -15.07
C GLU A 531 -34.89 -26.51 -13.91
N HIS A 532 -33.66 -26.01 -13.85
CA HIS A 532 -33.24 -25.05 -12.83
C HIS A 532 -33.93 -23.69 -13.04
N ALA A 533 -34.08 -23.25 -14.29
CA ALA A 533 -34.75 -22.00 -14.64
C ALA A 533 -36.23 -22.04 -14.23
N ASP A 534 -36.94 -23.13 -14.50
CA ASP A 534 -38.35 -23.30 -14.10
C ASP A 534 -38.53 -23.18 -12.57
N VAL A 535 -37.68 -23.86 -11.80
CA VAL A 535 -37.68 -23.76 -10.33
C VAL A 535 -37.36 -22.35 -9.86
N LEU A 536 -36.32 -21.72 -10.40
CA LEU A 536 -35.91 -20.37 -10.01
C LEU A 536 -37.01 -19.34 -10.31
N LEU A 537 -37.65 -19.44 -11.47
CA LEU A 537 -38.74 -18.58 -11.88
C LEU A 537 -39.94 -18.73 -10.95
N SER A 538 -40.40 -19.96 -10.67
CA SER A 538 -41.52 -20.18 -9.74
C SER A 538 -41.26 -19.61 -8.33
N VAL A 539 -40.01 -19.66 -7.86
CA VAL A 539 -39.62 -19.06 -6.58
C VAL A 539 -39.60 -17.53 -6.67
N ALA A 540 -39.09 -16.98 -7.77
CA ALA A 540 -39.03 -15.54 -8.00
C ALA A 540 -40.43 -14.91 -8.15
N GLU A 541 -41.43 -15.63 -8.66
CA GLU A 541 -42.83 -15.20 -8.71
C GLU A 541 -43.44 -14.99 -7.32
N ILE A 542 -43.02 -15.80 -6.34
CA ILE A 542 -43.55 -15.76 -4.96
C ILE A 542 -42.78 -14.72 -4.12
N ASN A 543 -41.52 -14.44 -4.48
CA ASN A 543 -40.72 -13.41 -3.82
C ASN A 543 -41.33 -12.01 -4.07
N LYS A 544 -41.46 -11.22 -3.00
CA LYS A 544 -42.15 -9.91 -3.05
C LYS A 544 -41.23 -8.72 -3.28
N THR A 545 -39.92 -8.94 -3.31
CA THR A 545 -38.90 -7.87 -3.31
C THR A 545 -38.05 -7.86 -4.56
N LEU A 546 -37.86 -9.00 -5.21
CA LEU A 546 -37.08 -9.13 -6.44
C LEU A 546 -37.81 -8.41 -7.58
N GLU A 547 -37.11 -7.48 -8.20
CA GLU A 547 -37.57 -6.64 -9.31
C GLU A 547 -36.82 -6.94 -10.60
N LYS A 548 -35.58 -7.44 -10.53
CA LYS A 548 -34.84 -7.90 -11.71
C LYS A 548 -34.10 -9.21 -11.47
N LEU A 549 -34.20 -10.10 -12.45
CA LEU A 549 -33.49 -11.37 -12.49
C LEU A 549 -32.85 -11.54 -13.88
N ASN A 550 -31.53 -11.57 -13.94
CA ASN A 550 -30.80 -11.89 -15.17
C ASN A 550 -30.31 -13.34 -15.10
N ILE A 551 -30.78 -14.19 -16.01
CA ILE A 551 -30.30 -15.58 -16.20
C ILE A 551 -29.89 -15.83 -17.66
N SER A 552 -29.54 -14.76 -18.39
CA SER A 552 -29.05 -14.87 -19.76
C SER A 552 -27.71 -15.62 -19.86
N ASP A 553 -27.33 -16.01 -21.06
CA ASP A 553 -26.11 -16.79 -21.34
C ASP A 553 -25.91 -18.05 -20.45
N ASN A 554 -27.01 -18.67 -20.05
CA ASN A 554 -27.00 -19.96 -19.33
C ASN A 554 -27.29 -21.13 -20.29
N LYS A 555 -27.31 -22.36 -19.77
CA LYS A 555 -27.66 -23.58 -20.51
C LYS A 555 -29.18 -23.75 -20.70
N ILE A 556 -29.88 -22.64 -20.96
CA ILE A 556 -31.32 -22.59 -21.20
C ILE A 556 -31.58 -22.75 -22.71
N SER A 557 -32.42 -23.73 -23.07
CA SER A 557 -32.70 -24.06 -24.46
C SER A 557 -33.51 -22.98 -25.17
N ASP A 558 -33.29 -22.82 -26.48
CA ASP A 558 -34.11 -21.92 -27.32
C ASP A 558 -35.60 -22.26 -27.26
N ASN A 559 -35.93 -23.54 -27.03
CA ASN A 559 -37.32 -23.97 -26.87
C ASN A 559 -37.92 -23.36 -25.60
N PHE A 560 -37.22 -23.46 -24.47
CA PHE A 560 -37.64 -22.84 -23.22
C PHE A 560 -37.84 -21.33 -23.38
N LYS A 561 -36.88 -20.62 -24.00
CA LYS A 561 -36.97 -19.17 -24.23
C LYS A 561 -38.17 -18.76 -25.10
N LYS A 562 -38.52 -19.59 -26.09
CA LYS A 562 -39.70 -19.35 -26.96
C LYS A 562 -41.02 -19.62 -26.25
N THR A 563 -41.05 -20.63 -25.38
CA THR A 563 -42.27 -21.00 -24.64
C THR A 563 -42.47 -20.14 -23.39
N PHE A 564 -41.41 -19.53 -22.87
CA PHE A 564 -41.49 -18.63 -21.73
C PHE A 564 -42.34 -17.40 -22.08
N GLN A 565 -43.42 -17.23 -21.34
CA GLN A 565 -44.24 -16.02 -21.36
C GLN A 565 -44.05 -15.34 -20.02
N GLN A 566 -43.48 -14.13 -20.04
CA GLN A 566 -43.38 -13.31 -18.85
C GLN A 566 -44.80 -13.07 -18.30
N PRO A 567 -45.11 -13.51 -17.08
CA PRO A 567 -46.48 -13.39 -16.60
C PRO A 567 -46.83 -11.91 -16.44
N ALA A 568 -47.97 -11.49 -17.00
CA ALA A 568 -48.38 -10.09 -17.09
C ALA A 568 -48.57 -9.38 -15.74
N THR A 569 -48.62 -10.15 -14.65
CA THR A 569 -48.77 -9.69 -13.27
C THR A 569 -47.45 -9.53 -12.52
N LEU A 570 -46.30 -9.90 -13.10
CA LEU A 570 -45.02 -9.79 -12.41
C LEU A 570 -44.46 -8.37 -12.44
N ARG A 571 -44.14 -7.86 -11.25
CA ARG A 571 -43.26 -6.70 -11.04
C ARG A 571 -41.81 -6.99 -11.42
N LEU A 572 -41.47 -8.26 -11.62
CA LEU A 572 -40.14 -8.77 -11.93
C LEU A 572 -39.82 -8.69 -13.43
N SER A 573 -38.73 -8.00 -13.77
CA SER A 573 -38.08 -8.04 -15.07
C SER A 573 -37.16 -9.25 -15.15
N ILE A 574 -37.36 -10.11 -16.14
CA ILE A 574 -36.54 -11.31 -16.35
C ILE A 574 -35.79 -11.18 -17.68
N ILE A 575 -34.48 -11.41 -17.63
CA ILE A 575 -33.61 -11.45 -18.81
C ILE A 575 -33.17 -12.90 -19.02
N LEU A 576 -33.52 -13.48 -20.18
CA LEU A 576 -33.28 -14.90 -20.56
C LEU A 576 -32.26 -15.08 -21.67
#